data_AF-S7RR09-F1
#
_entry.id   AF-S7RR09-F1
#
_cell.length_a   1.000
_cell.length_b   1.000
_cell.length_c   1.000
_cell.angle_alpha   90.00
_cell.angle_beta   90.00
_cell.angle_gamma   90.00
#
_symmetry.space_group_name_H-M   'P 1'
#
loop_
_entity.id
_entity.type
_entity.pdbx_description
1 polymer ?
#
loop_
_entity_poly.entity_id
_entity_poly.type
_entity_poly.pdbx_seq_one_letter_code
_entity_poly.pdbx_strand_id
1 'polypeptide(L)'
;MGKGNKGVQCAYCLKWDKRKNLLACKGCLGASYCDKTCQKAHWPMHRSLCKSNTSIREQTDGIILEVADSGKTASEIVIDMRRWADKHQEVLSWGLTQSMELFTNPSKAPETRGLIYHLKYSPLDFFPHKTADLFQLESCEVADASEDPSVAEWVRTMRDRPSAPFQAKYEVSGPVVYILECEGVALTKTNRFEGPGPDEHRLFVTDWATHVVRVVNGVSEFNSLFSLRDALRWGPGTPFDSATEYGVVEFGDLNRSGIVYIHGERRSLIDQKKQGNFMFRTKKARRIPPQGMAQKYIPPGRRGGVKSPSFPSTAIYSREEVARCIPGESAHTFCREALDPTRADSQAPPSMDDGTHCEVEGEKHLSLFSSQFCRIMVYKGGHVNPPCELWTRSNIGALDVNVGKPIPLFEEFPSTGKTRFEFKGWYEIVRWTVFKGGSPEIVEFMQRRGDSKRSKDAWRWREALGSSWAKVEVVPVHDDALGNPMQRVATSQAA
;
A
#
# COMPACT_ATOMS: atom_id res chain seq x y z
N MET A 1 2.57 -7.14 10.17
CA MET A 1 3.49 -8.15 9.59
C MET A 1 4.89 -7.56 9.59
N GLY A 2 5.85 -8.17 10.30
CA GLY A 2 7.24 -7.73 10.26
C GLY A 2 7.81 -7.88 8.85
N LYS A 3 8.64 -6.94 8.40
CA LYS A 3 9.39 -7.06 7.14
C LYS A 3 10.36 -8.24 7.25
N GLY A 4 9.87 -9.45 7.08
CA GLY A 4 10.73 -10.62 6.90
C GLY A 4 11.55 -10.37 5.66
N ASN A 5 12.88 -10.40 5.78
CA ASN A 5 13.75 -10.48 4.61
C ASN A 5 13.25 -11.66 3.79
N LYS A 6 12.63 -11.38 2.63
CA LYS A 6 12.22 -12.43 1.70
C LYS A 6 13.48 -13.27 1.44
N GLY A 7 13.40 -14.56 1.75
CA GLY A 7 14.51 -15.48 1.49
C GLY A 7 14.86 -15.42 0.01
N VAL A 8 16.11 -15.70 -0.32
CA VAL A 8 16.51 -15.97 -1.71
C VAL A 8 16.68 -17.47 -1.83
N GLN A 9 16.31 -18.01 -2.98
CA GLN A 9 16.41 -19.43 -3.26
C GLN A 9 17.78 -19.75 -3.88
N CYS A 10 18.43 -20.82 -3.42
CA CYS A 10 19.63 -21.32 -4.08
C CYS A 10 19.30 -21.87 -5.47
N ALA A 11 20.04 -21.41 -6.49
CA ALA A 11 19.80 -21.78 -7.89
C ALA A 11 20.10 -23.26 -8.21
N TYR A 12 20.77 -23.99 -7.30
CA TYR A 12 21.06 -25.42 -7.46
C TYR A 12 20.12 -26.29 -6.61
N CYS A 13 20.21 -26.18 -5.28
CA CYS A 13 19.50 -27.07 -4.36
C CYS A 13 18.11 -26.57 -3.97
N LEU A 14 17.68 -25.41 -4.49
CA LEU A 14 16.35 -24.83 -4.29
C LEU A 14 15.99 -24.49 -2.83
N LYS A 15 16.95 -24.56 -1.90
CA LYS A 15 16.77 -24.16 -0.50
C LYS A 15 16.60 -22.65 -0.38
N TRP A 16 15.63 -22.23 0.43
CA TRP A 16 15.41 -20.83 0.79
C TRP A 16 16.27 -20.46 1.99
N ASP A 17 17.04 -19.38 1.89
CA ASP A 17 17.80 -18.81 3.02
C ASP A 17 17.74 -17.28 2.99
N LYS A 18 18.13 -16.62 4.07
CA LYS A 18 18.30 -15.17 4.10
C LYS A 18 19.35 -14.78 3.06
N ARG A 19 19.06 -13.78 2.22
CA ARG A 19 19.95 -13.29 1.14
C ARG A 19 21.41 -13.11 1.58
N LYS A 20 21.64 -12.65 2.81
CA LYS A 20 22.97 -12.43 3.39
C LYS A 20 23.84 -13.69 3.52
N ASN A 21 23.24 -14.88 3.47
CA ASN A 21 23.93 -16.15 3.62
C ASN A 21 24.27 -16.81 2.27
N LEU A 22 23.78 -16.27 1.15
CA LEU A 22 23.98 -16.87 -0.16
C LEU A 22 25.08 -16.16 -0.96
N LEU A 23 25.94 -16.94 -1.58
CA LEU A 23 26.96 -16.48 -2.52
C LEU A 23 26.31 -16.13 -3.86
N ALA A 24 26.43 -14.88 -4.29
CA ALA A 24 26.02 -14.49 -5.64
C ALA A 24 27.08 -14.88 -6.68
N CYS A 25 26.66 -15.22 -7.90
CA CYS A 25 27.57 -15.46 -9.02
C CYS A 25 28.34 -14.17 -9.36
N LYS A 26 29.67 -14.16 -9.23
CA LYS A 26 30.49 -12.95 -9.44
C LYS A 26 30.47 -12.40 -10.88
N GLY A 27 30.13 -13.23 -11.87
CA GLY A 27 30.00 -12.79 -13.26
C GLY A 27 28.71 -12.01 -13.46
N CYS A 28 27.59 -12.72 -13.60
CA CYS A 28 26.30 -12.12 -13.92
C CYS A 28 25.50 -11.58 -12.73
N LEU A 29 25.87 -11.88 -11.48
CA LEU A 29 25.14 -11.56 -10.25
C LEU A 29 23.68 -12.10 -10.19
N GLY A 30 23.26 -12.86 -11.20
CA GLY A 30 21.88 -13.32 -11.36
C GLY A 30 21.51 -14.61 -10.63
N ALA A 31 22.50 -15.39 -10.17
CA ALA A 31 22.28 -16.63 -9.42
C ALA A 31 22.85 -16.53 -8.01
N SER A 32 22.14 -17.10 -7.03
CA SER A 32 22.55 -17.17 -5.62
C SER A 32 22.73 -18.63 -5.18
N TYR A 33 23.71 -18.91 -4.32
CA TYR A 33 24.10 -20.26 -3.91
C TYR A 33 24.31 -20.36 -2.40
N CYS A 34 23.94 -21.47 -1.78
CA CYS A 34 24.24 -21.70 -0.35
C CYS A 34 25.75 -21.69 -0.08
N ASP A 35 26.52 -22.27 -1.00
CA ASP A 35 27.96 -22.44 -0.89
C ASP A 35 28.62 -22.60 -2.28
N LYS A 36 29.95 -22.74 -2.29
CA LYS A 36 30.74 -22.97 -3.50
C LYS A 36 30.45 -24.33 -4.15
N THR A 37 29.97 -25.32 -3.39
CA THR A 37 29.64 -26.66 -3.90
C THR A 37 28.41 -26.59 -4.80
N CYS A 38 27.35 -25.92 -4.34
CA CYS A 38 26.15 -25.63 -5.12
C CYS A 38 26.47 -24.79 -6.37
N GLN A 39 27.38 -23.81 -6.25
CA GLN A 39 27.82 -23.02 -7.40
C GLN A 39 28.53 -23.88 -8.45
N LYS A 40 29.50 -24.72 -8.04
CA LYS A 40 30.23 -25.62 -8.95
C LYS A 40 29.31 -26.63 -9.60
N ALA A 41 28.36 -27.20 -8.85
CA ALA A 41 27.40 -28.17 -9.37
C ALA A 41 26.43 -27.56 -10.39
N HIS A 42 26.02 -26.30 -10.20
CA HIS A 42 25.19 -25.59 -11.18
C HIS A 42 25.98 -25.04 -12.38
N TRP A 43 27.31 -24.90 -12.27
CA TRP A 43 28.14 -24.21 -13.26
C TRP A 43 27.99 -24.74 -14.70
N PRO A 44 27.95 -26.07 -14.97
CA PRO A 44 27.78 -26.58 -16.33
C PRO A 44 26.52 -26.03 -17.02
N MET A 45 25.40 -25.91 -16.29
CA MET A 45 24.15 -25.36 -16.81
C MET A 45 24.15 -23.82 -16.82
N HIS A 46 24.81 -23.19 -15.84
CA HIS A 46 24.80 -21.73 -15.68
C HIS A 46 25.78 -21.00 -16.61
N ARG A 47 26.87 -21.65 -17.05
CA ARG A 47 28.00 -20.99 -17.72
C ARG A 47 27.59 -20.22 -18.98
N SER A 48 26.77 -20.80 -19.85
CA SER A 48 26.29 -20.13 -21.08
C SER A 48 25.48 -18.88 -20.75
N LEU A 49 24.52 -19.00 -19.83
CA LEU A 49 23.71 -17.89 -19.35
C LEU A 49 24.57 -16.81 -18.66
N CYS A 50 25.58 -17.20 -17.88
CA CYS A 50 26.49 -16.27 -17.22
C CYS A 50 27.29 -15.46 -18.25
N LYS A 51 27.81 -16.11 -19.30
CA LYS A 51 28.56 -15.43 -20.37
C LYS A 51 27.67 -14.44 -21.12
N SER A 52 26.47 -14.87 -21.54
CA SER A 52 25.51 -13.99 -22.23
C SER A 52 25.15 -12.77 -21.37
N ASN A 53 24.78 -12.98 -20.10
CA ASN A 53 24.47 -11.87 -19.19
C ASN A 53 25.67 -10.94 -18.94
N THR A 54 26.89 -11.47 -18.92
CA THR A 54 28.11 -10.65 -18.72
C THR A 54 28.39 -9.83 -19.97
N SER A 55 28.25 -10.42 -21.16
CA SER A 55 28.39 -9.72 -22.44
C SER A 55 27.36 -8.60 -22.61
N ILE A 56 26.10 -8.84 -22.23
CA ILE A 56 25.05 -7.81 -22.26
C ILE A 56 25.42 -6.68 -21.30
N ARG A 57 25.93 -7.00 -20.11
CA ARG A 57 26.39 -5.98 -19.15
C ARG A 57 27.55 -5.16 -19.71
N GLU A 58 28.56 -5.80 -20.27
CA GLU A 58 29.71 -5.12 -20.89
C GLU A 58 29.30 -4.21 -22.05
N GLN A 59 28.32 -4.63 -22.86
CA GLN A 59 27.77 -3.81 -23.95
C GLN A 59 26.96 -2.60 -23.46
N THR A 60 26.38 -2.69 -22.26
CA THR A 60 25.47 -1.66 -21.70
C THR A 60 26.13 -0.76 -20.65
N ASP A 61 27.28 -1.16 -20.08
CA ASP A 61 27.99 -0.41 -19.03
C ASP A 61 28.52 0.96 -19.52
N GLY A 62 28.65 1.18 -20.83
CA GLY A 62 29.07 2.46 -21.41
C GLY A 62 27.93 3.34 -21.97
N ILE A 63 26.71 2.81 -22.02
CA ILE A 63 25.56 3.54 -22.56
C ILE A 63 24.92 4.31 -21.41
N ILE A 64 25.28 5.59 -21.28
CA ILE A 64 24.58 6.52 -20.39
C ILE A 64 23.24 6.82 -21.04
N LEU A 65 22.16 6.57 -20.32
CA LEU A 65 20.84 6.92 -20.79
C LEU A 65 20.44 8.25 -20.16
N GLU A 66 19.88 9.15 -20.96
CA GLU A 66 19.28 10.41 -20.49
C GLU A 66 17.90 10.15 -19.84
N VAL A 67 17.85 9.13 -19.00
CA VAL A 67 16.63 8.63 -18.35
C VAL A 67 16.37 9.48 -17.12
N ALA A 68 15.38 10.38 -17.23
CA ALA A 68 14.94 11.30 -16.18
C ALA A 68 16.11 12.05 -15.49
N ASP A 69 17.10 12.51 -16.26
CA ASP A 69 18.30 13.22 -15.78
C ASP A 69 19.11 12.47 -14.70
N SER A 70 18.91 11.15 -14.57
CA SER A 70 19.47 10.38 -13.46
C SER A 70 20.96 10.10 -13.58
N GLY A 71 21.55 10.30 -14.77
CA GLY A 71 22.95 10.00 -15.07
C GLY A 71 23.31 8.51 -14.96
N LYS A 72 22.31 7.62 -14.93
CA LYS A 72 22.52 6.18 -14.84
C LYS A 72 22.85 5.56 -16.19
N THR A 73 23.70 4.53 -16.13
CA THR A 73 23.96 3.66 -17.27
C THR A 73 22.78 2.71 -17.52
N ALA A 74 22.67 2.21 -18.75
CA ALA A 74 21.66 1.20 -19.10
C ALA A 74 21.74 -0.04 -18.20
N SER A 75 22.94 -0.48 -17.82
CA SER A 75 23.11 -1.64 -16.95
C SER A 75 22.61 -1.40 -15.52
N GLU A 76 22.77 -0.19 -14.98
CA GLU A 76 22.21 0.20 -13.68
C GLU A 76 20.69 0.23 -13.70
N ILE A 77 20.09 0.74 -14.78
CA ILE A 77 18.62 0.70 -14.99
C ILE A 77 18.13 -0.75 -15.04
N VAL A 78 18.80 -1.65 -15.79
CA VAL A 78 18.45 -3.09 -15.82
C VAL A 78 18.54 -3.73 -14.43
N ILE A 79 19.55 -3.39 -13.64
CA ILE A 79 19.70 -3.88 -12.25
C ILE A 79 18.51 -3.42 -11.40
N ASP A 80 18.12 -2.16 -11.52
CA ASP A 80 16.98 -1.62 -10.78
C ASP A 80 15.65 -2.21 -11.25
N MET A 81 15.44 -2.39 -12.56
CA MET A 81 14.28 -3.08 -13.13
C MET A 81 14.17 -4.51 -12.57
N ARG A 82 15.30 -5.22 -12.47
CA ARG A 82 15.33 -6.58 -11.91
C ARG A 82 14.86 -6.60 -10.46
N ARG A 83 15.38 -5.68 -9.64
CA ARG A 83 15.02 -5.61 -8.22
C ARG A 83 13.55 -5.16 -8.05
N TRP A 84 13.07 -4.26 -8.92
CA TRP A 84 11.68 -3.82 -8.94
C TRP A 84 10.74 -4.97 -9.32
N ALA A 85 11.09 -5.74 -10.35
CA ALA A 85 10.35 -6.90 -10.81
C ALA A 85 10.24 -7.96 -9.72
N ASP A 86 11.33 -8.24 -8.98
CA ASP A 86 11.31 -9.20 -7.86
C ASP A 86 10.36 -8.75 -6.74
N LYS A 87 10.18 -7.44 -6.57
CA LYS A 87 9.25 -6.89 -5.57
C LYS A 87 7.79 -6.98 -6.03
N HIS A 88 7.54 -6.82 -7.32
CA HIS A 88 6.23 -6.89 -7.96
C HIS A 88 5.93 -8.26 -8.61
N GLN A 89 6.74 -9.29 -8.33
CA GLN A 89 6.68 -10.57 -9.03
C GLN A 89 5.29 -11.20 -9.01
N GLU A 90 4.57 -11.10 -7.89
CA GLU A 90 3.23 -11.69 -7.77
C GLU A 90 2.20 -11.01 -8.69
N VAL A 91 2.20 -9.68 -8.77
CA VAL A 91 1.27 -8.94 -9.65
C VAL A 91 1.66 -9.06 -11.13
N LEU A 92 2.97 -9.04 -11.45
CA LEU A 92 3.44 -9.27 -12.81
C LEU A 92 3.15 -10.71 -13.27
N SER A 93 3.32 -11.69 -12.38
CA SER A 93 2.95 -13.08 -12.66
C SER A 93 1.44 -13.21 -12.94
N TRP A 94 0.62 -12.53 -12.16
CA TRP A 94 -0.83 -12.56 -12.34
C TRP A 94 -1.24 -11.91 -13.67
N GLY A 95 -0.68 -10.74 -13.99
CA GLY A 95 -0.89 -10.07 -15.27
C GLY A 95 -0.52 -10.96 -16.46
N LEU A 96 0.64 -11.62 -16.40
CA LEU A 96 1.08 -12.59 -17.40
C LEU A 96 0.09 -13.75 -17.59
N THR A 97 -0.43 -14.30 -16.50
CA THR A 97 -1.40 -15.39 -16.56
C THR A 97 -2.70 -14.95 -17.21
N GLN A 98 -3.18 -13.74 -16.92
CA GLN A 98 -4.39 -13.18 -17.52
C GLN A 98 -4.16 -12.85 -18.99
N SER A 99 -3.07 -12.16 -19.33
CA SER A 99 -2.77 -11.70 -20.68
C SER A 99 -2.60 -12.85 -21.69
N MET A 100 -2.06 -13.97 -21.21
CA MET A 100 -1.83 -15.17 -22.01
C MET A 100 -2.97 -16.17 -21.91
N GLU A 101 -4.05 -15.84 -21.18
CA GLU A 101 -5.19 -16.74 -21.02
C GLU A 101 -4.78 -18.15 -20.54
N LEU A 102 -3.74 -18.26 -19.71
CA LEU A 102 -3.12 -19.57 -19.41
C LEU A 102 -4.08 -20.52 -18.68
N PHE A 103 -5.12 -20.00 -18.04
CA PHE A 103 -6.16 -20.83 -17.41
C PHE A 103 -7.13 -21.45 -18.42
N THR A 104 -7.36 -20.79 -19.56
CA THR A 104 -8.34 -21.22 -20.57
C THR A 104 -7.68 -21.88 -21.77
N ASN A 105 -6.48 -21.42 -22.14
CA ASN A 105 -5.73 -21.88 -23.30
C ASN A 105 -4.24 -22.08 -23.00
N PRO A 106 -3.89 -23.01 -22.09
CA PRO A 106 -2.51 -23.20 -21.64
C PRO A 106 -1.55 -23.72 -22.73
N SER A 107 -2.05 -24.35 -23.80
CA SER A 107 -1.22 -24.97 -24.83
C SER A 107 -0.75 -24.01 -25.94
N LYS A 108 -1.52 -22.96 -26.27
CA LYS A 108 -1.21 -22.09 -27.42
C LYS A 108 -0.38 -20.86 -27.06
N ALA A 109 -0.59 -20.30 -25.88
CA ALA A 109 -0.03 -19.00 -25.54
C ALA A 109 1.50 -18.95 -25.38
N PRO A 110 2.19 -19.96 -24.80
CA PRO A 110 3.62 -19.86 -24.51
C PRO A 110 4.52 -19.78 -25.76
N GLU A 111 4.03 -20.21 -26.92
CA GLU A 111 4.85 -20.37 -28.12
C GLU A 111 4.68 -19.26 -29.16
N THR A 112 3.65 -18.41 -29.03
CA THR A 112 3.34 -17.40 -30.04
C THR A 112 3.18 -16.01 -29.48
N ARG A 113 3.08 -15.83 -28.16
CA ARG A 113 2.80 -14.52 -27.55
C ARG A 113 3.70 -14.23 -26.35
N GLY A 114 3.91 -12.94 -26.10
CA GLY A 114 4.62 -12.41 -24.95
C GLY A 114 3.87 -11.21 -24.34
N LEU A 115 4.14 -10.93 -23.06
CA LEU A 115 3.60 -9.74 -22.39
C LEU A 115 4.69 -8.69 -22.26
N ILE A 116 4.44 -7.48 -22.74
CA ILE A 116 5.34 -6.34 -22.58
C ILE A 116 4.76 -5.40 -21.52
N TYR A 117 5.58 -5.04 -20.54
CA TYR A 117 5.28 -4.04 -19.52
C TYR A 117 6.09 -2.78 -19.80
N HIS A 118 5.40 -1.69 -20.11
CA HIS A 118 6.00 -0.40 -20.39
C HIS A 118 6.20 0.37 -19.09
N LEU A 119 7.46 0.54 -18.70
CA LEU A 119 7.88 1.22 -17.50
C LEU A 119 8.40 2.62 -17.85
N LYS A 120 8.06 3.57 -16.98
CA LYS A 120 8.70 4.88 -16.91
C LYS A 120 9.62 4.92 -15.71
N TYR A 121 10.87 5.32 -15.91
CA TYR A 121 11.77 5.55 -14.80
C TYR A 121 11.41 6.88 -14.15
N SER A 122 10.98 6.84 -12.89
CA SER A 122 10.51 8.02 -12.16
C SER A 122 10.96 7.94 -10.71
N PRO A 123 12.27 8.04 -10.45
CA PRO A 123 12.79 8.16 -9.10
C PRO A 123 12.18 9.40 -8.44
N LEU A 124 11.57 9.25 -7.27
CA LEU A 124 11.03 10.39 -6.52
C LEU A 124 12.17 11.23 -5.92
N ASP A 125 12.47 12.41 -6.50
CA ASP A 125 13.61 13.31 -6.21
C ASP A 125 14.00 13.53 -4.75
N PHE A 126 13.11 13.26 -3.80
CA PHE A 126 13.26 13.69 -2.40
C PHE A 126 13.76 12.64 -1.41
N PHE A 127 13.99 11.36 -1.78
CA PHE A 127 14.28 10.32 -0.78
C PHE A 127 15.16 9.17 -1.30
N PRO A 128 15.85 8.39 -0.42
CA PRO A 128 16.41 7.11 -0.82
C PRO A 128 15.26 6.22 -1.30
N HIS A 129 15.14 6.09 -2.63
CA HIS A 129 13.99 5.43 -3.23
C HIS A 129 13.96 3.98 -2.76
N LYS A 130 12.79 3.53 -2.29
CA LYS A 130 12.59 2.09 -2.22
C LYS A 130 12.60 1.60 -3.65
N THR A 131 13.19 0.44 -3.87
CA THR A 131 13.17 -0.23 -5.17
C THR A 131 11.78 -0.34 -5.82
N ALA A 132 10.67 -0.37 -5.05
CA ALA A 132 9.33 -0.38 -5.68
C ALA A 132 8.96 0.94 -6.36
N ASP A 133 9.51 2.04 -5.89
CA ASP A 133 9.07 3.38 -6.25
C ASP A 133 9.96 3.98 -7.35
N LEU A 134 10.87 3.19 -7.93
CA LEU A 134 11.80 3.62 -8.99
C LEU A 134 11.14 3.68 -10.36
N PHE A 135 10.14 2.83 -10.60
CA PHE A 135 9.45 2.72 -11.89
C PHE A 135 7.95 2.89 -11.69
N GLN A 136 7.33 3.61 -12.61
CA GLN A 136 5.89 3.64 -12.79
C GLN A 136 5.55 2.74 -13.96
N LEU A 137 4.53 1.90 -13.82
CA LEU A 137 4.02 1.09 -14.92
C LEU A 137 3.03 1.94 -15.72
N GLU A 138 3.35 2.25 -16.97
CA GLU A 138 2.50 3.09 -17.83
C GLU A 138 1.42 2.27 -18.51
N SER A 139 1.80 1.15 -19.10
CA SER A 139 0.89 0.25 -19.81
C SER A 139 1.42 -1.19 -19.83
N CYS A 140 0.55 -2.13 -20.23
CA CYS A 140 0.92 -3.51 -20.49
C CYS A 140 0.25 -3.92 -21.80
N GLU A 141 0.94 -4.67 -22.67
CA GLU A 141 0.38 -5.14 -23.93
C GLU A 141 0.79 -6.57 -24.27
N VAL A 142 -0.09 -7.28 -24.97
CA VAL A 142 0.20 -8.61 -25.50
C VAL A 142 0.75 -8.44 -26.91
N ALA A 143 1.97 -8.93 -27.13
CA ALA A 143 2.62 -8.89 -28.42
C ALA A 143 2.73 -10.31 -29.01
N ASP A 144 2.48 -10.43 -30.31
CA ASP A 144 2.60 -11.68 -31.05
C ASP A 144 4.04 -11.83 -31.58
N ALA A 145 4.60 -13.03 -31.47
CA ALA A 145 5.94 -13.35 -31.94
C ALA A 145 6.09 -13.23 -33.46
N SER A 146 4.99 -13.18 -34.22
CA SER A 146 5.02 -12.91 -35.66
C SER A 146 5.14 -11.42 -35.99
N GLU A 147 4.79 -10.54 -35.05
CA GLU A 147 4.73 -9.08 -35.26
C GLU A 147 5.86 -8.36 -34.52
N ASP A 148 6.26 -8.85 -33.33
CA ASP A 148 7.27 -8.23 -32.49
C ASP A 148 8.59 -9.02 -32.49
N PRO A 149 9.70 -8.44 -33.01
CA PRO A 149 11.00 -9.12 -33.06
C PRO A 149 11.58 -9.50 -31.70
N SER A 150 11.32 -8.70 -30.66
CA SER A 150 11.81 -8.96 -29.30
C SER A 150 11.11 -10.19 -28.69
N VAL A 151 9.79 -10.30 -28.92
CA VAL A 151 9.03 -11.50 -28.56
C VAL A 151 9.45 -12.69 -29.42
N ALA A 152 9.67 -12.50 -30.72
CA ALA A 152 10.08 -13.55 -31.65
C ALA A 152 11.43 -14.18 -31.26
N GLU A 153 12.43 -13.36 -30.99
CA GLU A 153 13.76 -13.80 -30.54
C GLU A 153 13.67 -14.56 -29.22
N TRP A 154 12.81 -14.08 -28.33
CA TRP A 154 12.59 -14.74 -27.06
C TRP A 154 11.93 -16.13 -27.21
N VAL A 155 10.83 -16.20 -27.97
CA VAL A 155 10.13 -17.46 -28.26
C VAL A 155 11.11 -18.48 -28.83
N ARG A 156 11.95 -18.06 -29.79
CA ARG A 156 13.02 -18.90 -30.36
C ARG A 156 14.00 -19.38 -29.29
N THR A 157 14.53 -18.45 -28.51
CA THR A 157 15.49 -18.76 -27.43
C THR A 157 14.95 -19.78 -26.42
N MET A 158 13.65 -19.75 -26.12
CA MET A 158 13.05 -20.68 -25.16
C MET A 158 12.64 -22.00 -25.76
N ARG A 159 12.22 -22.03 -27.02
CA ARG A 159 11.98 -23.26 -27.77
C ARG A 159 13.26 -24.10 -27.87
N ASP A 160 14.38 -23.43 -28.12
CA ASP A 160 15.69 -24.09 -28.31
C ASP A 160 16.37 -24.43 -26.97
N ARG A 161 15.85 -23.93 -25.85
CA ARG A 161 16.43 -24.20 -24.53
C ARG A 161 16.10 -25.63 -24.12
N PRO A 162 17.09 -26.51 -23.91
CA PRO A 162 16.82 -27.85 -23.40
C PRO A 162 16.08 -27.72 -22.06
N SER A 163 14.82 -28.13 -22.04
CA SER A 163 14.03 -28.13 -20.83
C SER A 163 14.69 -29.13 -19.88
N ALA A 164 15.23 -28.62 -18.77
CA ALA A 164 15.61 -29.51 -17.69
C ALA A 164 14.37 -30.34 -17.34
N PRO A 165 14.45 -31.69 -17.26
CA PRO A 165 13.31 -32.54 -16.99
C PRO A 165 12.66 -32.08 -15.69
N PHE A 166 11.52 -31.41 -15.82
CA PHE A 166 10.75 -30.90 -14.71
C PHE A 166 9.58 -31.84 -14.54
N GLN A 167 9.46 -32.43 -13.35
CA GLN A 167 8.23 -33.10 -12.95
C GLN A 167 7.20 -32.03 -12.67
N ALA A 168 6.56 -31.58 -13.74
CA ALA A 168 5.43 -30.70 -13.63
C ALA A 168 4.35 -31.37 -12.79
N LYS A 169 3.81 -30.64 -11.82
CA LYS A 169 2.64 -31.12 -11.07
C LYS A 169 1.42 -31.29 -11.99
N TYR A 170 1.42 -30.58 -13.13
CA TYR A 170 0.34 -30.54 -14.11
C TYR A 170 0.90 -30.61 -15.53
N GLU A 171 0.21 -31.31 -16.45
CA GLU A 171 0.63 -31.53 -17.84
C GLU A 171 0.85 -30.23 -18.64
N VAL A 172 0.31 -29.10 -18.17
CA VAL A 172 0.30 -27.83 -18.92
C VAL A 172 1.25 -26.76 -18.38
N SER A 173 2.29 -27.16 -17.67
CA SER A 173 3.34 -26.22 -17.27
C SER A 173 4.27 -25.91 -18.43
N GLY A 174 4.20 -24.68 -18.93
CA GLY A 174 5.17 -24.13 -19.87
C GLY A 174 5.92 -22.94 -19.24
N PRO A 175 7.15 -22.67 -19.67
CA PRO A 175 7.76 -21.38 -19.38
C PRO A 175 6.99 -20.29 -20.13
N VAL A 176 6.68 -19.20 -19.44
CA VAL A 176 6.05 -18.00 -20.01
C VAL A 176 6.92 -16.80 -19.71
N VAL A 177 6.87 -15.78 -20.55
CA VAL A 177 7.73 -14.60 -20.39
C VAL A 177 6.97 -13.31 -20.50
N TYR A 178 7.48 -12.37 -19.72
CA TYR A 178 7.23 -10.97 -19.93
C TYR A 178 8.54 -10.20 -20.13
N ILE A 179 8.44 -9.12 -20.89
CA ILE A 179 9.48 -8.15 -21.12
C ILE A 179 9.12 -6.91 -20.31
N LEU A 180 10.09 -6.36 -19.59
CA LEU A 180 9.97 -5.03 -19.00
C LEU A 180 10.73 -4.08 -19.92
N GLU A 181 10.07 -3.07 -20.45
CA GLU A 181 10.69 -2.05 -21.28
C GLU A 181 10.71 -0.73 -20.51
N CYS A 182 11.84 -0.03 -20.55
CA CYS A 182 12.00 1.25 -19.89
C CYS A 182 12.95 2.10 -20.73
N GLU A 183 12.40 3.09 -21.43
CA GLU A 183 13.18 4.14 -22.11
C GLU A 183 14.30 3.56 -23.01
N GLY A 184 13.96 2.58 -23.85
CA GLY A 184 14.88 1.93 -24.78
C GLY A 184 15.68 0.76 -24.19
N VAL A 185 15.50 0.45 -22.90
CA VAL A 185 16.09 -0.72 -22.25
C VAL A 185 15.04 -1.80 -22.06
N ALA A 186 15.37 -3.04 -22.42
CA ALA A 186 14.51 -4.19 -22.17
C ALA A 186 15.14 -5.17 -21.16
N LEU A 187 14.33 -5.68 -20.24
CA LEU A 187 14.66 -6.79 -19.34
C LEU A 187 13.65 -7.93 -19.52
N THR A 188 14.12 -9.04 -20.06
CA THR A 188 13.32 -10.27 -20.19
C THR A 188 13.29 -11.06 -18.88
N LYS A 189 12.10 -11.49 -18.45
CA LYS A 189 11.88 -12.30 -17.26
C LYS A 189 11.07 -13.55 -17.57
N THR A 190 11.65 -14.72 -17.32
CA THR A 190 10.96 -16.00 -17.36
C THR A 190 10.20 -16.25 -16.08
N ASN A 191 8.93 -16.58 -16.22
CA ASN A 191 8.11 -17.09 -15.14
C ASN A 191 7.70 -18.53 -15.45
N ARG A 192 7.43 -19.28 -14.39
CA ARG A 192 6.90 -20.63 -14.51
C ARG A 192 5.44 -20.59 -14.16
N PHE A 193 4.61 -20.94 -15.14
CA PHE A 193 3.21 -21.15 -14.87
C PHE A 193 3.02 -22.57 -14.39
N GLU A 194 2.73 -22.71 -13.10
CA GLU A 194 2.10 -23.92 -12.59
C GLU A 194 0.63 -23.76 -12.92
N GLY A 195 0.12 -24.61 -13.82
CA GLY A 195 -1.30 -24.60 -14.21
C GLY A 195 -2.23 -24.59 -12.99
N PRO A 196 -3.49 -24.18 -13.18
CA PRO A 196 -4.46 -24.21 -12.10
C PRO A 196 -4.53 -25.64 -11.56
N GLY A 197 -4.57 -25.78 -10.23
CA GLY A 197 -4.95 -27.05 -9.64
C GLY A 197 -6.33 -27.51 -10.15
N PRO A 198 -6.66 -28.81 -10.07
CA PRO A 198 -8.00 -29.32 -10.47
C PRO A 198 -9.14 -28.59 -9.75
N ASP A 199 -8.87 -28.07 -8.55
CA ASP A 199 -9.82 -27.34 -7.70
C ASP A 199 -9.67 -25.80 -7.80
N GLU A 200 -8.78 -25.28 -8.65
CA GLU A 200 -8.61 -23.83 -8.80
C GLU A 200 -9.50 -23.31 -9.95
N HIS A 201 -10.38 -22.37 -9.62
CA HIS A 201 -11.33 -21.83 -10.59
C HIS A 201 -10.63 -20.94 -11.62
N ARG A 202 -11.07 -21.05 -12.86
CA ARG A 202 -10.54 -20.30 -14.01
C ARG A 202 -11.35 -19.01 -14.15
N LEU A 203 -10.80 -17.89 -13.69
CA LEU A 203 -11.35 -16.56 -14.01
C LEU A 203 -10.42 -15.83 -14.97
N PHE A 204 -11.02 -15.31 -16.04
CA PHE A 204 -10.41 -14.38 -16.97
C PHE A 204 -10.94 -12.98 -16.69
N VAL A 205 -10.01 -12.04 -16.48
CA VAL A 205 -10.31 -10.66 -16.12
C VAL A 205 -10.07 -9.80 -17.35
N THR A 206 -11.11 -9.19 -17.92
CA THR A 206 -10.98 -8.46 -19.19
C THR A 206 -10.18 -7.17 -19.04
N ASP A 207 -10.29 -6.50 -17.90
CA ASP A 207 -9.59 -5.25 -17.55
C ASP A 207 -8.29 -5.48 -16.77
N TRP A 208 -7.67 -6.65 -16.91
CA TRP A 208 -6.46 -7.05 -16.16
C TRP A 208 -5.32 -6.03 -16.27
N ALA A 209 -5.09 -5.47 -17.47
CA ALA A 209 -3.97 -4.56 -17.73
C ALA A 209 -4.09 -3.28 -16.90
N THR A 210 -5.27 -2.66 -16.90
CA THR A 210 -5.61 -1.50 -16.07
C THR A 210 -5.43 -1.82 -14.59
N HIS A 211 -5.85 -3.02 -14.16
CA HIS A 211 -5.72 -3.42 -12.76
C HIS A 211 -4.26 -3.62 -12.34
N VAL A 212 -3.42 -4.24 -13.18
CA VAL A 212 -1.98 -4.39 -12.93
C VAL A 212 -1.32 -3.02 -12.76
N VAL A 213 -1.58 -2.09 -13.69
CA VAL A 213 -1.08 -0.70 -13.62
C VAL A 213 -1.47 -0.04 -12.31
N ARG A 214 -2.75 -0.10 -11.93
CA ARG A 214 -3.26 0.51 -10.69
C ARG A 214 -2.61 -0.05 -9.44
N VAL A 215 -2.43 -1.37 -9.37
CA VAL A 215 -1.85 -2.01 -8.17
C VAL A 215 -0.35 -1.73 -8.08
N VAL A 216 0.38 -1.84 -9.19
CA VAL A 216 1.82 -1.56 -9.23
C VAL A 216 2.11 -0.12 -8.86
N ASN A 217 1.31 0.83 -9.36
CA ASN A 217 1.46 2.26 -9.06
C ASN A 217 0.86 2.67 -7.70
N GLY A 218 0.33 1.72 -6.92
CA GLY A 218 -0.22 1.98 -5.58
C GLY A 218 -1.54 2.76 -5.56
N VAL A 219 -2.24 2.86 -6.70
CA VAL A 219 -3.59 3.43 -6.83
C VAL A 219 -4.65 2.47 -6.24
N SER A 220 -4.36 1.17 -6.26
CA SER A 220 -5.19 0.13 -5.65
C SER A 220 -4.40 -0.65 -4.61
N GLU A 221 -5.07 -1.05 -3.52
CA GLU A 221 -4.40 -1.82 -2.46
C GLU A 221 -3.93 -3.18 -2.98
N PHE A 222 -2.69 -3.58 -2.70
CA PHE A 222 -2.18 -4.91 -3.06
C PHE A 222 -3.04 -6.07 -2.53
N ASN A 223 -3.77 -5.82 -1.43
CA ASN A 223 -4.72 -6.78 -0.87
C ASN A 223 -5.93 -7.03 -1.78
N SER A 224 -6.22 -6.18 -2.77
CA SER A 224 -7.21 -6.47 -3.81
C SER A 224 -6.80 -7.70 -4.61
N LEU A 225 -5.52 -7.82 -4.99
CA LEU A 225 -4.97 -8.98 -5.70
C LEU A 225 -4.93 -10.26 -4.85
N PHE A 226 -4.67 -10.14 -3.55
CA PHE A 226 -4.75 -11.29 -2.66
C PHE A 226 -6.18 -11.73 -2.37
N SER A 227 -7.09 -10.78 -2.17
CA SER A 227 -8.53 -11.07 -2.11
C SER A 227 -9.00 -11.76 -3.40
N LEU A 228 -8.32 -11.49 -4.52
CA LEU A 228 -8.51 -12.13 -5.81
C LEU A 228 -7.93 -13.54 -5.91
N ARG A 229 -6.70 -13.76 -5.44
CA ARG A 229 -6.15 -15.12 -5.32
C ARG A 229 -6.98 -15.97 -4.37
N ASP A 230 -7.51 -15.37 -3.31
CA ASP A 230 -8.48 -15.97 -2.41
C ASP A 230 -9.87 -16.13 -3.07
N ALA A 231 -10.21 -15.29 -4.05
CA ALA A 231 -11.40 -15.44 -4.89
C ALA A 231 -11.23 -16.47 -6.03
N LEU A 232 -10.00 -16.84 -6.37
CA LEU A 232 -9.68 -17.95 -7.29
C LEU A 232 -9.63 -19.30 -6.55
N ARG A 233 -9.31 -19.29 -5.24
CA ARG A 233 -9.25 -20.46 -4.34
C ARG A 233 -10.59 -20.82 -3.69
N TRP A 234 -11.71 -20.67 -4.40
CA TRP A 234 -12.98 -21.10 -3.82
C TRP A 234 -13.01 -22.61 -3.61
N GLY A 235 -13.67 -22.99 -2.51
CA GLY A 235 -13.98 -24.39 -2.19
C GLY A 235 -15.30 -24.83 -2.84
N PRO A 236 -15.71 -26.09 -2.61
CA PRO A 236 -16.87 -26.71 -3.26
C PRO A 236 -18.14 -25.85 -3.12
N GLY A 237 -18.80 -25.56 -4.26
CA GLY A 237 -20.06 -24.80 -4.32
C GLY A 237 -20.15 -23.67 -5.35
N THR A 238 -19.22 -23.55 -6.31
CA THR A 238 -19.38 -22.62 -7.44
C THR A 238 -20.51 -23.05 -8.37
N PRO A 239 -21.17 -22.10 -9.07
CA PRO A 239 -22.30 -22.43 -9.93
C PRO A 239 -21.88 -23.02 -11.30
N PHE A 240 -20.58 -23.27 -11.53
CA PHE A 240 -20.04 -23.78 -12.78
C PHE A 240 -18.95 -24.84 -12.55
N ASP A 241 -18.85 -25.77 -13.49
CA ASP A 241 -17.91 -26.89 -13.48
C ASP A 241 -16.52 -26.42 -13.94
N SER A 242 -15.55 -26.31 -13.03
CA SER A 242 -14.19 -25.83 -13.31
C SER A 242 -13.40 -26.70 -14.31
N ALA A 243 -13.86 -27.93 -14.56
CA ALA A 243 -13.27 -28.79 -15.58
C ALA A 243 -13.69 -28.40 -17.00
N THR A 244 -14.88 -27.80 -17.17
CA THR A 244 -15.49 -27.54 -18.48
C THR A 244 -15.87 -26.08 -18.73
N GLU A 245 -15.83 -25.23 -17.70
CA GLU A 245 -16.26 -23.84 -17.73
C GLU A 245 -15.25 -22.89 -17.06
N TYR A 246 -15.28 -21.62 -17.47
CA TYR A 246 -14.54 -20.53 -16.85
C TYR A 246 -15.39 -19.26 -16.77
N GLY A 247 -15.07 -18.36 -15.83
CA GLY A 247 -15.75 -17.08 -15.69
C GLY A 247 -14.97 -15.95 -16.34
N VAL A 248 -15.65 -15.07 -17.06
CA VAL A 248 -15.14 -13.81 -17.60
C VAL A 248 -15.73 -12.67 -16.78
N VAL A 249 -14.87 -11.81 -16.25
CA VAL A 249 -15.26 -10.75 -15.33
C VAL A 249 -14.56 -9.45 -15.68
N GLU A 250 -15.22 -8.33 -15.42
CA GLU A 250 -14.60 -7.01 -15.40
C GLU A 250 -14.58 -6.53 -13.95
N PHE A 251 -13.43 -6.11 -13.45
CA PHE A 251 -13.30 -5.72 -12.05
C PHE A 251 -13.74 -4.30 -11.78
N GLY A 252 -13.54 -3.39 -12.74
CA GLY A 252 -13.82 -1.99 -12.53
C GLY A 252 -13.10 -1.46 -11.28
N ASP A 253 -13.78 -0.66 -10.47
CA ASP A 253 -13.19 -0.09 -9.25
C ASP A 253 -13.39 -0.95 -8.00
N LEU A 254 -12.46 -1.91 -7.80
CA LEU A 254 -12.41 -2.75 -6.59
C LEU A 254 -11.96 -2.01 -5.32
N ASN A 255 -11.65 -0.71 -5.38
CA ASN A 255 -11.24 0.05 -4.19
C ASN A 255 -12.40 0.32 -3.21
N ARG A 256 -13.62 -0.15 -3.50
CA ARG A 256 -14.76 0.02 -2.59
C ARG A 256 -14.62 -0.86 -1.35
N SER A 257 -14.53 -0.23 -0.19
CA SER A 257 -14.59 -0.94 1.09
C SER A 257 -15.95 -1.64 1.24
N GLY A 258 -15.95 -2.96 1.46
CA GLY A 258 -17.19 -3.69 1.74
C GLY A 258 -17.26 -5.04 1.03
N ILE A 259 -18.49 -5.51 0.86
CA ILE A 259 -18.80 -6.69 0.07
C ILE A 259 -19.06 -6.19 -1.35
N VAL A 260 -18.24 -6.63 -2.30
CA VAL A 260 -18.41 -6.31 -3.71
C VAL A 260 -19.05 -7.50 -4.38
N TYR A 261 -20.13 -7.26 -5.12
CA TYR A 261 -20.69 -8.24 -6.02
C TYR A 261 -20.11 -8.00 -7.40
N ILE A 262 -19.46 -9.01 -7.95
CA ILE A 262 -18.87 -8.93 -9.28
C ILE A 262 -19.70 -9.82 -10.18
N HIS A 263 -20.22 -9.19 -11.24
CA HIS A 263 -20.97 -9.86 -12.28
C HIS A 263 -20.01 -10.41 -13.32
N GLY A 264 -20.30 -11.61 -13.84
CA GLY A 264 -19.48 -12.23 -14.85
C GLY A 264 -20.29 -13.12 -15.80
N GLU A 265 -19.65 -13.46 -16.89
CA GLU A 265 -20.14 -14.36 -17.93
C GLU A 265 -19.43 -15.71 -17.78
N ARG A 266 -20.17 -16.80 -17.73
CA ARG A 266 -19.65 -18.17 -17.81
C ARG A 266 -19.45 -18.52 -19.26
N ARG A 267 -18.32 -19.13 -19.57
CA ARG A 267 -18.01 -19.66 -20.90
C ARG A 267 -17.55 -21.10 -20.80
N SER A 268 -17.92 -21.92 -21.79
CA SER A 268 -17.39 -23.28 -21.88
C SER A 268 -15.98 -23.28 -22.49
N LEU A 269 -15.11 -24.15 -21.97
CA LEU A 269 -13.79 -24.43 -22.54
C LEU A 269 -13.88 -25.13 -23.91
N ILE A 270 -14.98 -25.85 -24.16
CA ILE A 270 -15.21 -26.59 -25.42
C ILE A 270 -15.94 -25.71 -26.43
N ASP A 271 -16.96 -24.96 -25.98
CA ASP A 271 -17.78 -24.10 -26.83
C ASP A 271 -17.90 -22.69 -26.24
N GLN A 272 -17.02 -21.79 -26.68
CA GLN A 272 -16.99 -20.40 -26.23
C GLN A 272 -18.29 -19.62 -26.52
N LYS A 273 -19.21 -20.16 -27.35
CA LYS A 273 -20.51 -19.53 -27.63
C LYS A 273 -21.56 -19.83 -26.56
N LYS A 274 -21.37 -20.83 -25.69
CA LYS A 274 -22.27 -21.07 -24.56
C LYS A 274 -22.00 -20.05 -23.47
N GLN A 275 -22.99 -19.18 -23.23
CA GLN A 275 -22.92 -18.11 -22.24
C GLN A 275 -23.96 -18.30 -21.13
N GLY A 276 -23.59 -17.93 -19.91
CA GLY A 276 -24.53 -17.81 -18.79
C GLY A 276 -24.04 -16.77 -17.79
N ASN A 277 -24.92 -16.12 -17.04
CA ASN A 277 -24.48 -15.11 -16.07
C ASN A 277 -24.17 -15.74 -14.70
N PHE A 278 -23.20 -15.16 -13.99
CA PHE A 278 -23.00 -15.41 -12.58
C PHE A 278 -22.71 -14.12 -11.83
N MET A 279 -22.94 -14.16 -10.52
CA MET A 279 -22.61 -13.08 -9.62
C MET A 279 -21.86 -13.69 -8.45
N PHE A 280 -20.71 -13.13 -8.09
CA PHE A 280 -19.94 -13.61 -6.95
C PHE A 280 -19.74 -12.51 -5.90
N ARG A 281 -19.71 -12.94 -4.65
CA ARG A 281 -19.64 -12.07 -3.48
C ARG A 281 -18.22 -12.09 -2.92
N THR A 282 -17.53 -10.95 -2.87
CA THR A 282 -16.21 -10.89 -2.22
C THR A 282 -16.34 -11.10 -0.71
N LYS A 283 -15.36 -11.77 -0.08
CA LYS A 283 -15.32 -11.89 1.38
C LYS A 283 -15.15 -10.48 1.97
N LYS A 284 -16.00 -10.11 2.93
CA LYS A 284 -15.89 -8.85 3.66
C LYS A 284 -14.49 -8.78 4.27
N ALA A 285 -13.69 -7.76 3.90
CA ALA A 285 -12.43 -7.48 4.58
C ALA A 285 -12.70 -7.49 6.09
N ARG A 286 -11.96 -8.31 6.86
CA ARG A 286 -12.23 -8.53 8.30
C ARG A 286 -12.36 -7.17 9.00
N ARG A 287 -13.57 -6.82 9.42
CA ARG A 287 -13.78 -5.68 10.32
C ARG A 287 -13.19 -6.04 11.69
N ILE A 288 -12.48 -5.08 12.27
CA ILE A 288 -12.22 -5.02 13.72
C ILE A 288 -13.58 -5.10 14.43
N PRO A 289 -13.74 -5.95 15.48
CA PRO A 289 -15.05 -6.23 16.08
C PRO A 289 -15.73 -4.98 16.65
N PRO A 290 -17.08 -4.91 16.61
CA PRO A 290 -17.84 -3.76 17.11
C PRO A 290 -17.76 -3.64 18.65
N GLN A 291 -17.56 -2.42 19.14
CA GLN A 291 -17.60 -2.07 20.57
C GLN A 291 -19.05 -2.08 21.05
N GLY A 292 -19.40 -2.99 21.96
CA GLY A 292 -20.78 -3.13 22.46
C GLY A 292 -20.93 -3.67 23.89
N MET A 293 -19.87 -3.70 24.70
CA MET A 293 -19.98 -3.97 26.14
C MET A 293 -19.19 -2.91 26.90
N ALA A 294 -19.89 -1.90 27.43
CA ALA A 294 -19.31 -0.84 28.24
C ALA A 294 -19.00 -1.39 29.64
N GLN A 295 -17.77 -1.89 29.84
CA GLN A 295 -17.24 -2.08 31.18
C GLN A 295 -17.07 -0.71 31.85
N LYS A 296 -17.49 -0.59 33.12
CA LYS A 296 -17.34 0.62 33.95
C LYS A 296 -15.87 1.06 33.95
N TYR A 297 -15.59 2.19 33.32
CA TYR A 297 -14.22 2.68 33.15
C TYR A 297 -13.67 3.20 34.48
N ILE A 298 -12.61 2.57 34.99
CA ILE A 298 -11.85 3.05 36.16
C ILE A 298 -10.60 3.76 35.64
N PRO A 299 -10.45 5.09 35.86
CA PRO A 299 -9.28 5.84 35.44
C PRO A 299 -7.99 5.25 36.01
N PRO A 300 -6.85 5.29 35.28
CA PRO A 300 -5.57 4.74 35.73
C PRO A 300 -5.16 5.18 37.13
N GLY A 301 -5.43 6.43 37.51
CA GLY A 301 -5.11 6.96 38.85
C GLY A 301 -5.86 6.31 40.02
N ARG A 302 -6.94 5.56 39.75
CA ARG A 302 -7.68 4.76 40.77
C ARG A 302 -7.37 3.27 40.70
N ARG A 303 -6.58 2.80 39.73
CA ARG A 303 -6.24 1.37 39.59
C ARG A 303 -5.14 0.94 40.56
N GLY A 304 -5.30 1.17 41.87
CA GLY A 304 -4.53 0.55 42.97
C GLY A 304 -3.01 0.37 42.82
N GLY A 305 -2.35 1.11 41.92
CA GLY A 305 -0.97 0.87 41.55
C GLY A 305 -0.05 1.34 42.67
N VAL A 306 0.96 0.54 42.97
CA VAL A 306 2.00 0.83 43.97
C VAL A 306 2.58 2.22 43.67
N LYS A 307 2.26 3.20 44.52
CA LYS A 307 2.80 4.56 44.41
C LYS A 307 4.29 4.50 44.71
N SER A 308 5.13 4.71 43.69
CA SER A 308 6.56 4.95 43.91
C SER A 308 6.71 6.36 44.50
N PRO A 309 7.37 6.54 45.66
CA PRO A 309 7.37 7.80 46.42
C PRO A 309 8.27 8.91 45.84
N SER A 310 8.97 8.70 44.72
CA SER A 310 10.01 9.64 44.26
C SER A 310 9.64 10.57 43.10
N PHE A 311 8.48 10.43 42.45
CA PHE A 311 8.03 11.36 41.42
C PHE A 311 6.49 11.50 41.44
N PRO A 312 5.92 12.70 41.27
CA PRO A 312 4.49 12.82 41.01
C PRO A 312 4.18 11.99 39.76
N SER A 313 3.50 10.85 39.93
CA SER A 313 3.28 9.93 38.82
C SER A 313 2.43 10.63 37.77
N THR A 314 3.03 11.02 36.66
CA THR A 314 2.26 11.57 35.56
C THR A 314 1.27 10.51 35.08
N ALA A 315 -0.01 10.86 35.07
CA ALA A 315 -1.05 9.96 34.58
C ALA A 315 -0.91 9.78 33.06
N ILE A 316 -0.90 8.51 32.64
CA ILE A 316 -0.76 8.11 31.23
C ILE A 316 -2.06 7.43 30.79
N TYR A 317 -2.58 7.83 29.63
CA TYR A 317 -3.86 7.42 29.07
C TYR A 317 -3.66 6.69 27.74
N SER A 318 -4.50 5.72 27.41
CA SER A 318 -4.61 5.20 26.05
C SER A 318 -5.37 6.20 25.16
N ARG A 319 -5.19 6.09 23.84
CA ARG A 319 -5.94 6.91 22.88
C ARG A 319 -7.46 6.75 23.06
N GLU A 320 -7.90 5.53 23.32
CA GLU A 320 -9.32 5.20 23.53
C GLU A 320 -9.84 5.76 24.85
N GLU A 321 -8.99 5.85 25.89
CA GLU A 321 -9.35 6.48 27.15
C GLU A 321 -9.57 7.99 26.95
N VAL A 322 -8.65 8.69 26.27
CA VAL A 322 -8.82 10.11 25.92
C VAL A 322 -10.05 10.32 25.05
N ALA A 323 -10.26 9.48 24.03
CA ALA A 323 -11.41 9.56 23.13
C ALA A 323 -12.76 9.37 23.83
N ARG A 324 -12.80 8.52 24.86
CA ARG A 324 -14.01 8.30 25.65
C ARG A 324 -14.32 9.46 26.58
N CYS A 325 -13.30 10.07 27.18
CA CYS A 325 -13.49 11.17 28.13
C CYS A 325 -13.74 12.52 27.44
N ILE A 326 -13.17 12.74 26.27
CA ILE A 326 -13.27 14.01 25.53
C ILE A 326 -13.68 13.67 24.09
N PRO A 327 -14.95 13.38 23.78
CA PRO A 327 -15.35 12.89 22.46
C PRO A 327 -14.97 13.86 21.33
N GLY A 328 -14.43 13.33 20.24
CA GLY A 328 -14.04 14.11 19.08
C GLY A 328 -13.39 13.27 18.00
N GLU A 329 -13.03 13.88 16.88
CA GLU A 329 -12.46 13.18 15.72
C GLU A 329 -11.26 12.31 16.07
N SER A 330 -11.15 11.16 15.41
CA SER A 330 -10.04 10.24 15.60
C SER A 330 -8.86 10.60 14.70
N ALA A 331 -7.65 10.64 15.26
CA ALA A 331 -6.36 10.63 14.55
C ALA A 331 -5.84 11.94 13.93
N HIS A 332 -6.37 13.11 14.33
CA HIS A 332 -5.82 14.42 13.94
C HIS A 332 -5.07 15.10 15.09
N THR A 333 -4.10 15.96 14.76
CA THR A 333 -3.41 16.80 15.77
C THR A 333 -4.42 17.69 16.50
N PHE A 334 -5.33 18.34 15.76
CA PHE A 334 -6.41 19.15 16.31
C PHE A 334 -7.73 18.43 16.08
N CYS A 335 -8.33 17.89 17.16
CA CYS A 335 -9.55 17.09 17.07
C CYS A 335 -10.78 17.97 17.30
N ARG A 336 -11.71 18.00 16.34
CA ARG A 336 -13.00 18.70 16.50
C ARG A 336 -13.93 17.96 17.45
N GLU A 337 -14.75 18.71 18.18
CA GLU A 337 -15.78 18.18 19.08
C GLU A 337 -16.86 17.44 18.27
N ALA A 338 -17.29 16.28 18.75
CA ALA A 338 -18.40 15.55 18.16
C ALA A 338 -19.72 16.23 18.51
N LEU A 339 -20.55 16.52 17.50
CA LEU A 339 -21.91 17.00 17.75
C LEU A 339 -22.74 15.85 18.31
N ASP A 340 -23.45 16.09 19.41
CA ASP A 340 -24.39 15.13 19.96
C ASP A 340 -25.61 15.05 19.03
N PRO A 341 -25.84 13.92 18.32
CA PRO A 341 -26.96 13.80 17.42
C PRO A 341 -28.31 13.92 18.14
N THR A 342 -28.37 13.65 19.45
CA THR A 342 -29.61 13.75 20.23
C THR A 342 -30.01 15.19 20.56
N ARG A 343 -29.06 16.14 20.47
CA ARG A 343 -29.35 17.58 20.66
C ARG A 343 -29.86 18.27 19.41
N ALA A 344 -29.57 17.72 18.22
CA ALA A 344 -29.88 18.35 16.95
C ALA A 344 -31.41 18.48 16.68
N ASP A 345 -32.23 17.62 17.28
CA ASP A 345 -33.70 17.64 17.09
C ASP A 345 -34.41 18.79 17.81
N SER A 346 -33.72 19.54 18.67
CA SER A 346 -34.34 20.59 19.50
C SER A 346 -34.10 22.03 19.02
N GLN A 347 -33.34 22.22 17.94
CA GLN A 347 -33.12 23.53 17.31
C GLN A 347 -33.30 23.41 15.79
N ALA A 348 -34.54 23.32 15.33
CA ALA A 348 -34.84 23.61 13.93
C ALA A 348 -34.42 25.07 13.66
N PRO A 349 -33.57 25.34 12.65
CA PRO A 349 -33.20 26.71 12.33
C PRO A 349 -34.48 27.50 11.96
N PRO A 350 -34.61 28.78 12.37
CA PRO A 350 -35.71 29.61 11.90
C PRO A 350 -35.66 29.64 10.37
N SER A 351 -36.79 29.37 9.73
CA SER A 351 -36.94 29.44 8.29
C SER A 351 -36.66 30.89 7.83
N MET A 352 -35.44 31.15 7.40
CA MET A 352 -35.13 32.35 6.62
C MET A 352 -35.46 32.06 5.17
N ASP A 353 -36.63 32.53 4.77
CA ASP A 353 -37.05 32.69 3.39
C ASP A 353 -36.49 34.03 2.92
N ASP A 354 -35.35 34.01 2.23
CA ASP A 354 -35.02 35.09 1.29
C ASP A 354 -34.20 34.51 0.15
N GLY A 355 -34.85 34.42 -1.00
CA GLY A 355 -34.28 33.88 -2.21
C GLY A 355 -33.18 34.79 -2.71
N THR A 356 -31.98 34.23 -2.90
CA THR A 356 -31.08 34.40 -4.05
C THR A 356 -29.74 33.80 -3.63
N HIS A 357 -29.37 32.59 -4.09
CA HIS A 357 -27.96 32.24 -4.30
C HIS A 357 -27.79 30.96 -5.12
N CYS A 358 -26.86 31.03 -6.07
CA CYS A 358 -26.44 30.00 -7.01
C CYS A 358 -26.10 28.67 -6.34
N GLU A 359 -26.62 27.59 -6.93
CA GLU A 359 -26.27 26.21 -6.66
C GLU A 359 -24.82 25.93 -7.11
N VAL A 360 -23.98 25.54 -6.14
CA VAL A 360 -22.83 24.66 -6.40
C VAL A 360 -23.14 23.38 -5.65
N GLU A 361 -23.67 22.40 -6.38
CA GLU A 361 -23.93 21.05 -5.88
C GLU A 361 -22.59 20.33 -5.62
N GLY A 362 -22.18 20.31 -4.35
CA GLY A 362 -21.02 19.55 -3.88
C GLY A 362 -21.13 19.28 -2.39
N GLU A 363 -21.58 18.08 -2.04
CA GLU A 363 -21.46 17.44 -0.72
C GLU A 363 -21.94 18.24 0.51
N LYS A 364 -23.26 18.33 0.71
CA LYS A 364 -23.85 18.55 2.05
C LYS A 364 -23.75 17.27 2.90
N HIS A 365 -22.53 16.78 3.14
CA HIS A 365 -22.32 15.86 4.25
C HIS A 365 -22.55 16.67 5.53
N LEU A 366 -23.65 16.42 6.23
CA LEU A 366 -23.92 16.95 7.58
C LEU A 366 -22.65 16.78 8.42
N SER A 367 -21.97 17.90 8.72
CA SER A 367 -20.74 17.87 9.49
C SER A 367 -21.05 17.34 10.88
N LEU A 368 -20.75 16.07 11.15
CA LEU A 368 -20.93 15.41 12.46
C LEU A 368 -20.05 16.03 13.58
N PHE A 369 -19.30 17.08 13.25
CA PHE A 369 -18.33 17.71 14.12
C PHE A 369 -18.52 19.22 14.15
N SER A 370 -18.34 19.79 15.34
CA SER A 370 -18.29 21.23 15.59
C SER A 370 -17.06 21.84 14.93
N SER A 371 -17.07 23.17 14.70
CA SER A 371 -15.85 23.89 14.33
C SER A 371 -14.90 24.07 15.53
N GLN A 372 -15.32 23.76 16.75
CA GLN A 372 -14.49 23.87 17.96
C GLN A 372 -13.57 22.67 18.16
N PHE A 373 -12.34 22.92 18.62
CA PHE A 373 -11.41 21.87 19.01
C PHE A 373 -11.63 21.45 20.45
N CYS A 374 -11.76 20.14 20.67
CA CYS A 374 -11.94 19.57 22.00
C CYS A 374 -10.62 19.10 22.64
N ARG A 375 -9.58 18.82 21.83
CA ARG A 375 -8.25 18.37 22.29
C ARG A 375 -7.18 18.51 21.22
N ILE A 376 -5.93 18.59 21.66
CA ILE A 376 -4.72 18.49 20.83
C ILE A 376 -4.01 17.15 21.11
N MET A 377 -3.72 16.37 20.07
CA MET A 377 -3.02 15.08 20.15
C MET A 377 -1.66 15.16 19.46
N VAL A 378 -0.58 15.20 20.23
CA VAL A 378 0.80 15.37 19.72
C VAL A 378 1.53 14.03 19.71
N TYR A 379 1.99 13.60 18.54
CA TYR A 379 2.81 12.39 18.38
C TYR A 379 4.29 12.77 18.33
N LYS A 380 5.17 12.06 19.06
CA LYS A 380 6.60 12.42 19.22
C LYS A 380 7.42 12.33 17.93
N GLY A 381 6.89 11.66 16.90
CA GLY A 381 7.47 11.65 15.55
C GLY A 381 6.78 12.59 14.55
N GLY A 382 5.60 13.12 14.89
CA GLY A 382 4.77 13.88 13.95
C GLY A 382 5.18 15.33 13.76
N HIS A 383 5.88 15.90 14.75
CA HIS A 383 6.20 17.33 14.85
C HIS A 383 7.70 17.54 15.10
N VAL A 384 8.22 18.69 14.68
CA VAL A 384 9.66 19.03 14.83
C VAL A 384 9.95 19.63 16.20
N ASN A 385 9.06 20.49 16.72
CA ASN A 385 9.27 21.20 17.98
C ASN A 385 7.98 21.25 18.84
N PRO A 386 7.43 20.09 19.26
CA PRO A 386 6.30 20.07 20.18
C PRO A 386 6.71 20.51 21.61
N PRO A 387 5.80 21.10 22.40
CA PRO A 387 4.41 21.40 22.05
C PRO A 387 4.24 22.75 21.34
N CYS A 388 5.23 23.63 21.33
CA CYS A 388 5.11 25.04 20.91
C CYS A 388 4.80 25.22 19.42
N GLU A 389 5.33 24.33 18.56
CA GLU A 389 5.11 24.38 17.12
C GLU A 389 4.52 23.05 16.64
N LEU A 390 3.28 23.12 16.16
CA LEU A 390 2.52 21.98 15.68
C LEU A 390 2.16 22.16 14.21
N TRP A 391 2.08 21.05 13.47
CA TRP A 391 1.72 21.06 12.06
C TRP A 391 0.47 20.22 11.81
N THR A 392 -0.46 20.74 11.00
CA THR A 392 -1.67 20.00 10.61
C THR A 392 -2.04 20.22 9.16
N ARG A 393 -2.48 19.17 8.49
CA ARG A 393 -3.17 19.25 7.17
C ARG A 393 -4.68 19.08 7.28
N SER A 394 -5.17 18.86 8.50
CA SER A 394 -6.58 18.60 8.80
C SER A 394 -7.15 19.77 9.59
N ASN A 395 -8.44 20.05 9.38
CA ASN A 395 -9.19 21.07 10.12
C ASN A 395 -8.59 22.48 10.05
N ILE A 396 -7.91 22.83 8.95
CA ILE A 396 -7.28 24.15 8.76
C ILE A 396 -8.33 25.26 8.88
N GLY A 397 -9.51 25.10 8.25
CA GLY A 397 -10.60 26.07 8.32
C GLY A 397 -11.24 26.24 9.71
N ALA A 398 -10.88 25.40 10.68
CA ALA A 398 -11.33 25.52 12.07
C ALA A 398 -10.29 26.22 12.97
N LEU A 399 -9.11 26.58 12.47
CA LEU A 399 -8.06 27.19 13.30
C LEU A 399 -8.49 28.57 13.84
N ASP A 400 -9.05 29.42 12.99
CA ASP A 400 -9.45 30.80 13.37
C ASP A 400 -10.44 30.84 14.53
N VAL A 401 -11.47 29.99 14.48
CA VAL A 401 -12.52 29.98 15.52
C VAL A 401 -12.02 29.41 16.86
N ASN A 402 -10.79 28.90 16.93
CA ASN A 402 -10.17 28.35 18.13
C ASN A 402 -8.96 29.15 18.63
N VAL A 403 -8.63 30.28 18.02
CA VAL A 403 -7.60 31.20 18.52
C VAL A 403 -8.01 31.73 19.91
N GLY A 404 -7.07 31.72 20.86
CA GLY A 404 -7.29 32.17 22.24
C GLY A 404 -8.21 31.29 23.10
N LYS A 405 -8.63 30.12 22.60
CA LYS A 405 -9.43 29.17 23.39
C LYS A 405 -8.51 28.15 24.08
N PRO A 406 -8.71 27.85 25.37
CA PRO A 406 -7.96 26.81 26.04
C PRO A 406 -8.39 25.43 25.53
N ILE A 407 -7.42 24.65 25.06
CA ILE A 407 -7.60 23.29 24.52
C ILE A 407 -6.65 22.35 25.26
N PRO A 408 -7.11 21.18 25.75
CA PRO A 408 -6.24 20.26 26.47
C PRO A 408 -5.28 19.55 25.51
N LEU A 409 -3.99 19.56 25.84
CA LEU A 409 -2.95 18.94 25.03
C LEU A 409 -2.49 17.61 25.64
N PHE A 410 -2.45 16.59 24.78
CA PHE A 410 -1.99 15.25 25.09
C PHE A 410 -0.79 14.89 24.22
N GLU A 411 0.35 14.63 24.85
CA GLU A 411 1.59 14.27 24.15
C GLU A 411 1.87 12.77 24.24
N GLU A 412 2.32 12.15 23.15
CA GLU A 412 2.67 10.74 23.09
C GLU A 412 3.77 10.38 24.09
N PHE A 413 3.45 9.46 24.99
CA PHE A 413 4.38 8.91 25.96
C PHE A 413 5.16 7.74 25.34
N PRO A 414 6.51 7.74 25.42
CA PRO A 414 7.33 6.63 24.92
C PRO A 414 6.96 5.33 25.64
N SER A 415 6.37 4.37 24.94
CA SER A 415 6.02 3.08 25.53
C SER A 415 6.31 1.93 24.57
N THR A 416 6.76 0.80 25.12
CA THR A 416 7.02 -0.45 24.38
C THR A 416 5.70 -1.14 24.08
N GLY A 417 4.89 -0.60 23.18
CA GLY A 417 3.62 -1.22 22.80
C GLY A 417 2.59 -0.24 22.25
N LYS A 418 1.39 -0.26 22.83
CA LYS A 418 0.28 0.61 22.40
C LYS A 418 0.64 2.06 22.64
N THR A 419 0.32 2.94 21.69
CA THR A 419 0.49 4.39 21.86
C THR A 419 -0.26 4.87 23.10
N ARG A 420 0.46 5.60 23.95
CA ARG A 420 -0.03 6.17 25.20
C ARG A 420 0.18 7.67 25.17
N PHE A 421 -0.60 8.40 25.95
CA PHE A 421 -0.57 9.86 25.98
C PHE A 421 -0.54 10.38 27.41
N GLU A 422 0.23 11.44 27.61
CA GLU A 422 0.35 12.20 28.84
C GLU A 422 -0.36 13.56 28.64
N PHE A 423 -1.19 13.96 29.60
CA PHE A 423 -1.78 15.29 29.61
C PHE A 423 -0.71 16.32 30.00
N LYS A 424 -0.42 17.28 29.11
CA LYS A 424 0.62 18.30 29.31
C LYS A 424 0.10 19.64 29.82
N GLY A 425 -1.22 19.79 29.95
CA GLY A 425 -1.86 21.02 30.37
C GLY A 425 -2.79 21.58 29.28
N TRP A 426 -3.26 22.79 29.53
CA TRP A 426 -4.09 23.54 28.59
C TRP A 426 -3.21 24.45 27.74
N TYR A 427 -3.54 24.55 26.46
CA TYR A 427 -2.83 25.36 25.48
C TYR A 427 -3.83 26.15 24.66
N GLU A 428 -3.44 27.31 24.18
CA GLU A 428 -4.23 28.10 23.24
C GLU A 428 -3.46 28.32 21.94
N ILE A 429 -4.19 28.44 20.84
CA ILE A 429 -3.63 28.81 19.55
C ILE A 429 -3.42 30.33 19.55
N VAL A 430 -2.18 30.76 19.32
CA VAL A 430 -1.83 32.19 19.23
C VAL A 430 -1.87 32.66 17.79
N ARG A 431 -1.26 31.88 16.89
CA ARG A 431 -1.22 32.18 15.45
C ARG A 431 -1.01 30.91 14.65
N TRP A 432 -1.33 31.00 13.36
CA TRP A 432 -1.10 29.92 12.42
C TRP A 432 -0.81 30.48 11.02
N THR A 433 -0.14 29.69 10.18
CA THR A 433 0.22 30.07 8.80
C THR A 433 0.08 28.87 7.88
N VAL A 434 -0.60 29.05 6.73
CA VAL A 434 -0.73 28.01 5.71
C VAL A 434 0.43 28.05 4.74
N PHE A 435 1.03 26.90 4.54
CA PHE A 435 2.00 26.62 3.49
C PHE A 435 1.33 25.77 2.42
N LYS A 436 1.54 26.14 1.15
CA LYS A 436 1.03 25.39 0.00
C LYS A 436 1.82 24.09 -0.16
N GLY A 437 1.14 23.00 -0.53
CA GLY A 437 1.78 21.73 -0.86
C GLY A 437 2.98 21.90 -1.80
N GLY A 438 4.08 21.23 -1.47
CA GLY A 438 5.34 21.28 -2.21
C GLY A 438 6.24 22.47 -1.88
N SER A 439 5.82 23.39 -0.98
CA SER A 439 6.68 24.51 -0.60
C SER A 439 7.96 24.05 0.11
N PRO A 440 9.06 24.84 0.04
CA PRO A 440 10.30 24.52 0.74
C PRO A 440 10.11 24.25 2.24
N GLU A 441 9.21 24.97 2.90
CA GLU A 441 8.92 24.83 4.33
C GLU A 441 8.26 23.49 4.64
N ILE A 442 7.33 23.03 3.80
CA ILE A 442 6.73 21.69 3.97
C ILE A 442 7.78 20.62 3.72
N VAL A 443 8.62 20.77 2.70
CA VAL A 443 9.70 19.81 2.42
C VAL A 443 10.66 19.73 3.61
N GLU A 444 11.09 20.87 4.17
CA GLU A 444 11.96 20.92 5.34
C GLU A 444 11.29 20.29 6.57
N PHE A 445 10.04 20.66 6.87
CA PHE A 445 9.24 20.06 7.94
C PHE A 445 9.16 18.54 7.80
N MET A 446 8.87 18.06 6.59
CA MET A 446 8.79 16.65 6.28
C MET A 446 10.14 15.96 6.46
N GLN A 447 11.26 16.55 6.07
CA GLN A 447 12.57 15.93 6.25
C GLN A 447 12.98 15.82 7.72
N ARG A 448 12.62 16.83 8.54
CA ARG A 448 13.03 16.92 9.95
C ARG A 448 12.21 16.05 10.89
N ARG A 449 10.92 15.84 10.64
CA ARG A 449 10.06 15.08 11.57
C ARG A 449 10.44 13.59 11.66
N GLY A 450 10.38 13.01 12.86
CA GLY A 450 10.79 11.63 13.09
C GLY A 450 9.99 10.59 12.29
N ASP A 451 8.71 10.84 12.04
CA ASP A 451 7.80 9.96 11.30
C ASP A 451 8.20 9.78 9.83
N SER A 452 8.97 10.72 9.29
CA SER A 452 9.49 10.65 7.93
C SER A 452 10.63 9.66 7.77
N LYS A 453 11.30 9.32 8.87
CA LYS A 453 12.31 8.25 8.90
C LYS A 453 11.68 6.86 8.78
N ARG A 454 10.37 6.74 9.00
CA ARG A 454 9.63 5.48 8.79
C ARG A 454 9.33 5.34 7.30
N SER A 455 9.48 4.13 6.76
CA SER A 455 9.17 3.94 5.34
C SER A 455 7.67 4.01 5.07
N LYS A 456 7.25 5.01 4.30
CA LYS A 456 5.89 5.16 3.73
C LYS A 456 5.92 4.84 2.24
N ASP A 457 4.82 4.39 1.67
CA ASP A 457 4.68 4.23 0.21
C ASP A 457 4.74 5.60 -0.50
N ALA A 458 5.02 5.58 -1.80
CA ALA A 458 5.11 6.76 -2.64
C ALA A 458 3.83 7.62 -2.62
N TRP A 459 2.67 6.97 -2.64
CA TRP A 459 1.38 7.65 -2.65
C TRP A 459 1.14 8.49 -1.39
N ARG A 460 1.41 7.94 -0.19
CA ARG A 460 1.31 8.68 1.08
C ARG A 460 2.25 9.87 1.12
N TRP A 461 3.42 9.77 0.50
CA TRP A 461 4.33 10.90 0.39
C TRP A 461 3.82 11.97 -0.55
N ARG A 462 3.33 11.58 -1.72
CA ARG A 462 2.73 12.50 -2.69
C ARG A 462 1.53 13.23 -2.07
N GLU A 463 0.67 12.52 -1.35
CA GLU A 463 -0.45 13.11 -0.62
C GLU A 463 0.05 14.07 0.48
N ALA A 464 1.04 13.66 1.28
CA ALA A 464 1.56 14.49 2.37
C ALA A 464 2.27 15.75 1.87
N LEU A 465 3.05 15.66 0.79
CA LEU A 465 3.76 16.80 0.20
C LEU A 465 2.84 17.67 -0.66
N GLY A 466 1.88 17.08 -1.38
CA GLY A 466 0.96 17.81 -2.25
C GLY A 466 -0.16 18.54 -1.51
N SER A 467 -0.46 18.16 -0.27
CA SER A 467 -1.46 18.84 0.56
C SER A 467 -0.91 20.14 1.14
N SER A 468 -1.76 21.15 1.33
CA SER A 468 -1.44 22.31 2.16
C SER A 468 -1.34 21.93 3.64
N TRP A 469 -0.45 22.58 4.37
CA TRP A 469 -0.27 22.40 5.82
C TRP A 469 -0.33 23.73 6.54
N ALA A 470 -0.93 23.74 7.72
CA ALA A 470 -0.84 24.85 8.66
C ALA A 470 0.25 24.57 9.71
N LYS A 471 1.18 25.52 9.85
CA LYS A 471 2.05 25.64 11.03
C LYS A 471 1.29 26.42 12.08
N VAL A 472 1.13 25.85 13.26
CA VAL A 472 0.31 26.37 14.36
C VAL A 472 1.20 26.58 15.57
N GLU A 473 1.18 27.80 16.09
CA GLU A 473 1.90 28.15 17.31
C GLU A 473 0.94 28.17 18.48
N VAL A 474 1.31 27.42 19.53
CA VAL A 474 0.52 27.29 20.75
C VAL A 474 1.32 27.67 21.97
N VAL A 475 0.66 28.25 22.96
CA VAL A 475 1.26 28.64 24.24
C VAL A 475 0.49 27.99 25.39
N PRO A 476 1.16 27.66 26.50
CA PRO A 476 0.49 27.12 27.68
C PRO A 476 -0.46 28.16 28.29
N VAL A 477 -1.62 27.70 28.76
CA VAL A 477 -2.59 28.50 29.51
C VAL A 477 -2.43 28.17 30.99
N HIS A 478 -2.08 29.18 31.77
CA HIS A 478 -1.91 29.07 33.22
C HIS A 478 -3.22 29.40 33.95
N ASP A 479 -4.18 28.49 33.86
CA ASP A 479 -5.46 28.57 34.60
C ASP A 479 -5.72 27.26 35.34
N ASP A 480 -5.44 27.29 36.65
CA ASP A 480 -5.61 26.13 37.54
C ASP A 480 -7.07 25.68 37.66
N ALA A 481 -8.05 26.57 37.37
CA ALA A 481 -9.47 26.22 37.42
C ALA A 481 -9.87 25.23 36.32
N LEU A 482 -9.10 25.16 35.22
CA LEU A 482 -9.35 24.22 34.14
C LEU A 482 -9.07 22.76 34.54
N GLY A 483 -8.15 22.53 35.48
CA GLY A 483 -7.82 21.21 36.01
C GLY A 483 -7.45 20.16 34.95
N ASN A 484 -7.47 18.87 35.31
CA ASN A 484 -7.24 17.78 34.34
C ASN A 484 -8.58 17.29 33.76
N PRO A 485 -8.84 17.42 32.44
CA PRO A 485 -10.12 17.03 31.84
C PRO A 485 -10.41 15.53 31.98
N MET A 486 -9.39 14.69 32.15
CA MET A 486 -9.53 13.25 32.36
C MET A 486 -10.07 12.90 33.76
N GLN A 487 -10.06 13.84 34.71
CA GLN A 487 -10.57 13.63 36.06
C GLN A 487 -12.04 14.07 36.20
N ARG A 488 -12.51 15.04 35.41
CA ARG A 488 -13.87 15.60 35.49
C ARG A 488 -14.97 14.56 35.19
N VAL A 489 -14.74 13.69 34.21
CA VAL A 489 -15.70 12.65 33.76
C VAL A 489 -15.93 11.58 34.83
N ALA A 490 -14.95 11.34 35.71
CA ALA A 490 -15.09 10.34 36.77
C ALA A 490 -16.07 10.78 37.86
N THR A 491 -16.26 12.09 38.05
CA THR A 491 -17.14 12.64 39.09
C THR A 491 -18.59 12.70 38.62
N SER A 492 -18.85 13.03 37.34
CA SER A 492 -20.19 13.12 36.77
C SER A 492 -20.88 11.77 36.51
N GLN A 493 -20.14 10.66 36.56
CA GLN A 493 -20.69 9.30 36.46
C GLN A 493 -20.91 8.62 37.82
N ALA A 494 -20.45 9.27 38.91
CA ALA A 494 -20.58 8.77 40.27
C ALA A 494 -21.71 9.47 41.05
N ALA A 495 -22.11 10.67 40.61
CA ALA A 495 -23.40 11.28 40.91
C ALA A 495 -24.44 10.75 39.91
#